data_AF-A0A1B6F333-F1
#
_entry.id   AF-A0A1B6F333-F1
#
_cell.length_a   1.000
_cell.length_b   1.000
_cell.length_c   1.000
_cell.angle_alpha   90.00
_cell.angle_beta   90.00
_cell.angle_gamma   90.00
#
_symmetry.space_group_name_H-M   'P 1'
#
loop_
_entity.id
_entity.type
_entity.pdbx_description
1 polymer ?
#
loop_
_entity_poly.entity_id
_entity_poly.type
_entity_poly.pdbx_seq_one_letter_code
_entity_poly.pdbx_strand_id
1 'polypeptide(L)'
;AETGQDPFANKELKVEDLIEIKTSSIAKPVPPNITSIPAILKLLQDEWDAVMLHTFTLRQQLQAARQELSHTLYQHDAACRTISRLHKENTAAREVLATLKPEAVTQANNISNQNVNNNDENEKLMEKVGMTVEVINKLKENAAQLTRERK
;
A
#
# COMPACT_ATOMS: atom_id res chain seq x y z
N ALA A 1 33.08 11.93 19.81
CA ALA A 1 33.98 12.95 20.38
C ALA A 1 33.80 14.32 19.73
N GLU A 2 33.50 14.42 18.43
CA GLU A 2 33.38 15.71 17.73
C GLU A 2 32.17 16.58 18.13
N THR A 3 31.06 15.99 18.57
CA THR A 3 29.82 16.73 18.89
C THR A 3 29.45 16.76 20.38
N GLY A 4 30.22 16.10 21.26
CA GLY A 4 29.95 16.08 22.71
C GLY A 4 28.57 15.54 23.12
N GLN A 5 27.90 14.80 22.24
CA GLN A 5 26.55 14.27 22.43
C GLN A 5 26.50 12.75 22.22
N ASP A 6 25.57 12.10 22.90
CA ASP A 6 25.23 10.68 22.76
C ASP A 6 24.68 10.39 21.35
N PRO A 7 25.26 9.44 20.59
CA PRO A 7 24.83 9.10 19.22
C PRO A 7 23.40 8.57 19.09
N PHE A 8 22.74 8.15 20.18
CA PHE A 8 21.37 7.61 20.12
C PHE A 8 20.33 8.55 20.72
N ALA A 9 20.59 9.11 21.92
CA ALA A 9 19.64 9.98 22.61
C ALA A 9 19.83 11.47 22.30
N ASN A 10 20.91 11.86 21.59
CA ASN A 10 21.28 13.26 21.32
C ASN A 10 21.36 14.13 22.59
N LYS A 11 21.73 13.53 23.73
CA LYS A 11 21.96 14.23 25.00
C LYS A 11 23.42 14.58 25.15
N GLU A 12 23.75 15.63 25.90
CA GLU A 12 25.14 15.93 26.24
C GLU A 12 25.77 14.73 26.95
N LEU A 13 26.95 14.31 26.49
CA LEU A 13 27.66 13.17 27.02
C LEU A 13 29.15 13.49 27.06
N LYS A 14 29.73 13.51 28.26
CA LYS A 14 31.17 13.69 28.45
C LYS A 14 31.86 12.33 28.56
N VAL A 15 33.16 12.33 28.31
CA VAL A 15 33.99 11.11 28.45
C VAL A 15 33.95 10.58 29.89
N GLU A 16 33.81 11.47 30.86
CA GLU A 16 33.69 11.16 32.29
C GLU A 16 32.40 10.40 32.64
N ASP A 17 31.35 10.55 31.82
CA ASP A 17 30.06 9.88 32.02
C ASP A 17 30.09 8.43 31.48
N LEU A 18 31.16 8.03 30.78
CA LEU A 18 31.31 6.69 30.24
C LEU A 18 31.76 5.71 31.34
N ILE A 19 30.99 4.65 31.54
CA ILE A 19 31.31 3.59 32.49
C ILE A 19 31.94 2.43 31.74
N GLU A 20 33.17 2.06 32.12
CA GLU A 20 33.86 0.90 31.55
C GLU A 20 33.19 -0.41 32.02
N ILE A 21 32.81 -1.24 31.06
CA ILE A 21 32.24 -2.56 31.33
C ILE A 21 33.38 -3.58 31.27
N LYS A 22 33.68 -4.21 32.42
CA LYS A 22 34.67 -5.30 32.48
C LYS A 22 34.13 -6.52 31.74
N THR A 23 34.73 -6.81 30.59
CA THR A 23 34.44 -8.01 29.80
C THR A 23 35.69 -8.88 29.71
N SER A 24 35.51 -10.21 29.66
CA SER A 24 36.62 -11.12 29.35
C SER A 24 37.06 -10.88 27.91
N SER A 25 38.36 -10.69 27.68
CA SER A 25 38.92 -10.45 26.35
C SER A 25 38.58 -11.61 25.40
N ILE A 26 37.64 -11.38 24.48
CA ILE A 26 37.34 -12.32 23.41
C ILE A 26 38.37 -12.13 22.30
N ALA A 27 39.48 -12.87 22.37
CA ALA A 27 40.45 -12.86 21.29
C ALA A 27 39.92 -13.74 20.16
N LYS A 28 39.53 -13.13 19.04
CA LYS A 28 39.23 -13.88 17.82
C LYS A 28 40.53 -14.55 17.37
N PRO A 29 40.58 -15.88 17.18
CA PRO A 29 41.82 -16.55 16.78
C PRO A 29 42.24 -16.05 15.39
N VAL A 30 43.45 -15.49 15.31
CA VAL A 30 44.04 -15.08 14.03
C VAL A 30 44.40 -16.34 13.25
N PRO A 31 44.00 -16.47 11.98
CA PRO A 31 44.40 -17.60 11.15
C PRO A 31 45.94 -17.68 11.07
N PRO A 32 46.53 -18.89 11.15
CA PRO A 32 47.99 -19.06 11.16
C PRO A 32 48.69 -18.52 9.90
N ASN A 33 47.92 -18.26 8.85
CA ASN A 33 48.39 -17.81 7.54
C ASN A 33 48.74 -16.31 7.53
N ILE A 34 48.39 -15.54 8.57
CA ILE A 34 48.57 -14.09 8.67
C ILE A 34 49.80 -13.77 9.54
N THR A 35 50.95 -14.31 9.15
CA THR A 35 52.22 -14.15 9.89
C THR A 35 53.33 -13.53 9.04
N SER A 36 53.10 -13.39 7.74
CA SER A 36 54.05 -12.77 6.80
C SER A 36 53.55 -11.40 6.33
N ILE A 37 54.49 -10.50 6.00
CA ILE A 37 54.17 -9.16 5.47
C ILE A 37 53.20 -9.25 4.26
N PRO A 38 53.41 -10.16 3.27
CA PRO A 38 52.47 -10.30 2.16
C PRO A 38 51.06 -10.71 2.60
N ALA A 39 50.92 -11.61 3.58
CA ALA A 39 49.62 -12.05 4.06
C ALA A 39 48.85 -10.94 4.78
N ILE A 40 49.55 -10.09 5.55
CA ILE A 40 48.95 -8.94 6.23
C ILE A 40 48.47 -7.89 5.21
N LEU A 41 49.27 -7.60 4.18
CA LEU A 41 48.88 -6.67 3.12
C LEU A 41 47.65 -7.17 2.36
N LYS A 42 47.58 -8.49 2.09
CA LYS A 42 46.42 -9.10 1.45
C LYS A 42 45.16 -8.98 2.31
N LEU A 43 45.26 -9.27 3.61
CA LEU A 43 44.14 -9.09 4.54
C LEU A 43 43.65 -7.64 4.54
N LEU A 44 44.56 -6.67 4.64
CA LEU A 44 44.20 -5.25 4.65
C LEU A 44 43.46 -4.84 3.37
N GLN A 45 43.94 -5.33 2.22
CA GLN A 45 43.27 -5.12 0.93
C GLN A 45 41.87 -5.73 0.93
N ASP A 46 41.72 -6.98 1.36
CA ASP A 46 40.44 -7.68 1.37
C ASP A 46 39.42 -7.00 2.30
N GLU A 47 39.84 -6.53 3.48
CA GLU A 47 38.99 -5.76 4.40
C GLU A 47 38.58 -4.40 3.79
N TRP A 48 39.51 -3.73 3.11
CA TRP A 48 39.20 -2.48 2.41
C TRP A 48 38.22 -2.67 1.26
N ASP A 49 38.43 -3.69 0.44
CA ASP A 49 37.54 -4.04 -0.67
C ASP A 49 36.15 -4.40 -0.13
N ALA A 50 36.07 -5.16 0.97
CA ALA A 50 34.81 -5.48 1.64
C ALA A 50 34.09 -4.22 2.15
N VAL A 51 34.78 -3.31 2.83
CA VAL A 51 34.21 -2.05 3.33
C VAL A 51 33.72 -1.16 2.18
N MET A 52 34.49 -1.07 1.11
CA MET A 52 34.15 -0.24 -0.06
C MET A 52 32.93 -0.79 -0.80
N LEU A 53 32.89 -2.09 -1.06
CA LEU A 53 31.74 -2.75 -1.67
C LEU A 53 30.50 -2.63 -0.79
N HIS A 54 30.63 -2.86 0.52
CA HIS A 54 29.53 -2.71 1.46
C HIS A 54 28.97 -1.27 1.47
N THR A 55 29.85 -0.27 1.51
CA THR A 55 29.46 1.14 1.48
C THR A 55 28.74 1.49 0.17
N PHE A 56 29.20 0.97 -0.95
CA PHE A 56 28.55 1.16 -2.24
C PHE A 56 27.14 0.55 -2.26
N THR A 57 27.01 -0.72 -1.87
CA THR A 57 25.71 -1.41 -1.79
C THR A 57 24.76 -0.69 -0.83
N LEU A 58 25.25 -0.23 0.33
CA LEU A 58 24.45 0.51 1.29
C LEU A 58 23.91 1.82 0.71
N ARG A 59 24.75 2.57 -0.02
CA ARG A 59 24.32 3.79 -0.72
C ARG A 59 23.27 3.49 -1.80
N GLN A 60 23.45 2.41 -2.54
CA GLN A 60 22.49 1.98 -3.57
C GLN A 60 21.14 1.60 -2.95
N GLN A 61 21.13 0.81 -1.86
CA GLN A 61 19.92 0.45 -1.13
C GLN A 61 19.21 1.68 -0.56
N LEU A 62 19.96 2.65 -0.02
CA LEU A 62 19.42 3.90 0.48
C LEU A 62 18.74 4.71 -0.64
N GLN A 63 19.34 4.78 -1.83
CA GLN A 63 18.72 5.46 -2.97
C GLN A 63 17.45 4.73 -3.45
N ALA A 64 17.49 3.40 -3.55
CA ALA A 64 16.33 2.60 -3.92
C ALA A 64 15.17 2.79 -2.92
N ALA A 65 15.46 2.68 -1.61
CA ALA A 65 14.47 2.90 -0.56
C ALA A 65 13.85 4.30 -0.60
N ARG A 66 14.63 5.34 -0.93
CA ARG A 66 14.10 6.71 -1.12
C ARG A 66 13.13 6.79 -2.31
N GLN A 67 13.45 6.12 -3.42
CA GLN A 67 12.60 6.09 -4.60
C GLN A 67 11.29 5.31 -4.34
N GLU A 68 11.38 4.16 -3.68
CA GLU A 68 10.22 3.36 -3.27
C GLU A 68 9.33 4.11 -2.27
N LEU A 69 9.94 4.80 -1.28
CA LEU A 69 9.21 5.67 -0.36
C LEU A 69 8.48 6.80 -1.09
N SER A 70 9.13 7.44 -2.06
CA SER A 70 8.47 8.48 -2.86
C SER A 70 7.29 7.92 -3.67
N HIS A 71 7.46 6.76 -4.31
CA HIS A 71 6.41 6.12 -5.07
C HIS A 71 5.19 5.73 -4.19
N THR A 72 5.45 5.14 -3.03
CA THR A 72 4.40 4.77 -2.07
C THR A 72 3.66 5.98 -1.52
N LEU A 73 4.34 7.09 -1.25
CA LEU A 73 3.69 8.34 -0.83
C LEU A 73 2.77 8.92 -1.91
N TYR A 74 3.18 8.88 -3.19
CA TYR A 74 2.30 9.29 -4.29
C TYR A 74 1.08 8.37 -4.44
N GLN A 75 1.28 7.06 -4.31
CA GLN A 75 0.18 6.09 -4.33
C GLN A 75 -0.78 6.31 -3.15
N HIS A 76 -0.25 6.65 -1.97
CA HIS A 76 -1.04 6.96 -0.79
C HIS A 76 -1.93 8.19 -1.01
N ASP A 77 -1.41 9.30 -1.54
CA ASP A 77 -2.24 10.49 -1.86
C ASP A 77 -3.33 10.15 -2.89
N ALA A 78 -2.99 9.40 -3.94
CA ALA A 78 -3.95 8.96 -4.93
C ALA A 78 -5.07 8.10 -4.31
N ALA A 79 -4.73 7.17 -3.41
CA ALA A 79 -5.68 6.35 -2.67
C ALA A 79 -6.58 7.19 -1.73
N CYS A 80 -6.02 8.19 -1.06
CA CYS A 80 -6.81 9.10 -0.22
C CYS A 80 -7.87 9.87 -1.04
N ARG A 81 -7.53 10.28 -2.28
CA ARG A 81 -8.47 10.93 -3.19
C ARG A 81 -9.59 10.00 -3.63
N THR A 82 -9.28 8.75 -3.96
CA THR A 82 -10.31 7.77 -4.36
C THR A 82 -11.22 7.42 -3.19
N ILE A 83 -10.68 7.23 -1.98
CA ILE A 83 -11.48 7.01 -0.77
C ILE A 83 -12.43 8.19 -0.54
N SER A 84 -11.93 9.43 -0.63
CA SER A 84 -12.77 10.63 -0.43
C SER A 84 -13.90 10.73 -1.45
N ARG A 85 -13.61 10.42 -2.71
CA ARG A 85 -14.62 10.38 -3.79
C ARG A 85 -15.66 9.29 -3.53
N LEU A 86 -15.22 8.05 -3.28
CA LEU A 86 -16.10 6.93 -2.98
C LEU A 86 -16.94 7.18 -1.73
N HIS A 87 -16.38 7.85 -0.73
CA HIS A 87 -17.11 8.23 0.47
C HIS A 87 -18.26 9.18 0.15
N LYS A 88 -18.03 10.21 -0.69
CA LYS A 88 -19.10 11.11 -1.17
C LYS A 88 -20.17 10.37 -1.97
N GLU A 89 -19.76 9.49 -2.89
CA GLU A 89 -20.69 8.66 -3.69
C GLU A 89 -21.52 7.71 -2.79
N ASN A 90 -20.90 7.12 -1.76
CA ASN A 90 -21.59 6.25 -0.79
C ASN A 90 -22.62 7.02 0.04
N THR A 91 -22.25 8.18 0.56
CA THR A 91 -23.16 9.04 1.34
C THR A 91 -24.33 9.50 0.47
N ALA A 92 -24.08 9.97 -0.75
CA ALA A 92 -25.14 10.36 -1.68
C ALA A 92 -26.10 9.20 -2.00
N ALA A 93 -25.58 7.99 -2.25
CA ALA A 93 -26.41 6.81 -2.48
C ALA A 93 -27.27 6.44 -1.25
N ARG A 94 -26.72 6.58 -0.03
CA ARG A 94 -27.46 6.36 1.21
C ARG A 94 -28.56 7.40 1.42
N GLU A 95 -28.29 8.66 1.11
CA GLU A 95 -29.29 9.74 1.16
C GLU A 95 -30.44 9.47 0.19
N VAL A 96 -30.16 9.10 -1.06
CA VAL A 96 -31.21 8.71 -2.03
C VAL A 96 -32.04 7.51 -1.54
N LEU A 97 -31.40 6.50 -0.95
CA LEU A 97 -32.15 5.39 -0.34
C LEU A 97 -32.98 5.82 0.87
N ALA A 98 -32.49 6.78 1.66
CA ALA A 98 -33.20 7.33 2.81
C ALA A 98 -34.36 8.25 2.40
N THR A 99 -34.34 8.89 1.23
CA THR A 99 -35.48 9.67 0.70
C THR A 99 -36.53 8.80 -0.01
N LEU A 100 -36.12 7.69 -0.64
CA LEU A 100 -37.07 6.75 -1.27
C LEU A 100 -37.85 5.89 -0.26
N LYS A 101 -37.25 5.52 0.87
CA LYS A 101 -37.95 4.76 1.94
C LYS A 101 -39.16 5.47 2.55
N PRO A 102 -39.15 6.77 2.88
CA PRO A 102 -40.33 7.46 3.42
C PRO A 102 -41.45 7.63 2.39
N GLU A 103 -41.16 7.77 1.09
CA GLU A 103 -42.20 7.83 0.05
C GLU A 103 -42.92 6.48 -0.16
N ALA A 104 -42.21 5.36 0.00
CA ALA A 104 -42.82 4.03 -0.06
C ALA A 104 -43.75 3.75 1.14
N VAL A 105 -43.49 4.33 2.32
CA VAL A 105 -44.36 4.19 3.50
C VAL A 105 -45.60 5.08 3.40
N THR A 106 -45.51 6.26 2.75
CA THR A 106 -46.67 7.13 2.54
C THR A 106 -47.56 6.69 1.37
N GLN A 107 -47.03 5.97 0.38
CA GLN A 107 -47.84 5.38 -0.69
C GLN A 107 -48.58 4.11 -0.27
N ALA A 108 -48.11 3.37 0.74
CA ALA A 108 -48.83 2.20 1.27
C ALA A 108 -50.16 2.56 1.98
N ASN A 109 -50.32 3.81 2.46
CA ASN A 109 -51.55 4.28 3.09
C ASN A 109 -52.55 4.93 2.11
N ASN A 110 -52.21 5.07 0.82
CA ASN A 110 -53.04 5.77 -0.18
C ASN A 110 -53.52 4.85 -1.33
N ILE A 111 -53.63 3.53 -1.12
CA ILE A 111 -54.17 2.58 -2.13
C ILE A 111 -55.68 2.31 -1.93
N SER A 112 -56.38 3.15 -1.16
CA SER A 112 -57.85 3.18 -1.17
C SER A 112 -58.33 4.50 -1.76
N ASN A 113 -58.72 4.43 -3.03
CA ASN A 113 -59.36 5.45 -3.87
C ASN A 113 -58.41 6.28 -4.74
N GLN A 114 -58.15 5.81 -5.96
CA GLN A 114 -58.88 6.32 -7.13
C GLN A 114 -58.47 5.57 -8.40
N ASN A 115 -59.47 4.92 -8.97
CA ASN A 115 -59.58 4.56 -10.37
C ASN A 115 -59.60 5.85 -11.22
N VAL A 116 -58.80 5.93 -12.30
CA VAL A 116 -59.16 6.47 -13.63
C VAL A 116 -57.91 6.41 -14.55
N ASN A 117 -58.07 5.60 -15.59
CA ASN A 117 -57.42 5.57 -16.91
C ASN A 117 -56.46 6.70 -17.27
N ASN A 118 -55.25 6.32 -17.73
CA ASN A 118 -54.59 6.84 -18.94
C ASN A 118 -53.53 5.82 -19.38
N ASN A 119 -53.93 4.95 -20.32
CA ASN A 119 -53.02 4.16 -21.13
C ASN A 119 -52.37 5.08 -22.18
N ASP A 120 -51.15 4.70 -22.61
CA ASP A 120 -50.49 5.08 -23.89
C ASP A 120 -49.26 6.02 -23.89
N GLU A 121 -48.65 6.39 -22.75
CA GLU A 121 -47.31 7.04 -22.79
C GLU A 121 -46.21 6.36 -21.95
N ASN A 122 -46.50 5.25 -21.28
CA ASN A 122 -45.55 4.59 -20.37
C ASN A 122 -44.65 3.51 -21.01
N GLU A 123 -44.79 3.23 -22.30
CA GLU A 123 -44.05 2.14 -22.94
C GLU A 123 -42.67 2.56 -23.51
N LYS A 124 -42.37 3.86 -23.63
CA LYS A 124 -41.15 4.33 -24.32
C LYS A 124 -39.97 4.69 -23.40
N LEU A 125 -40.13 4.63 -22.07
CA LEU A 125 -39.09 5.02 -21.10
C LEU A 125 -38.63 3.88 -20.18
N MET A 126 -39.31 2.72 -20.18
CA MET A 126 -38.92 1.56 -19.36
C MET A 126 -37.93 0.59 -20.03
N GLU A 127 -37.62 0.75 -21.32
CA GLU A 127 -36.77 -0.22 -22.03
C GLU A 127 -35.25 0.00 -21.85
N LYS A 128 -34.82 1.07 -21.15
CA LYS A 128 -33.38 1.41 -21.01
C LYS A 128 -32.72 1.05 -19.67
N VAL A 129 -33.39 0.35 -18.76
CA VAL A 129 -32.81 -0.02 -17.44
C VAL A 129 -32.69 -1.53 -17.20
N GLY A 130 -33.10 -2.37 -18.17
CA GLY A 130 -32.72 -3.78 -18.17
C GLY A 130 -31.52 -4.01 -19.09
N MET A 131 -30.44 -4.60 -18.59
CA MET A 131 -29.40 -5.18 -19.45
C MET A 131 -30.11 -6.07 -20.49
N THR A 132 -30.01 -5.74 -21.78
CA THR A 132 -30.76 -6.45 -22.82
C THR A 132 -30.42 -7.95 -22.77
N VAL A 133 -31.42 -8.80 -23.00
CA VAL A 133 -31.28 -10.28 -22.90
C VAL A 133 -30.14 -10.79 -23.79
N GLU A 134 -29.86 -10.10 -24.90
CA GLU A 134 -28.74 -10.36 -25.79
C GLU A 134 -27.36 -10.18 -25.12
N VAL A 135 -27.21 -9.15 -24.28
CA VAL A 135 -25.94 -8.88 -23.56
C VAL A 135 -25.69 -9.95 -22.51
N ILE A 136 -26.74 -10.42 -21.83
CA ILE A 136 -26.64 -11.53 -20.86
C ILE A 136 -26.22 -12.82 -21.56
N ASN A 137 -26.76 -13.10 -22.75
CA ASN A 137 -26.38 -14.29 -23.52
C ASN A 137 -24.93 -14.22 -24.00
N LYS A 138 -24.48 -13.07 -24.51
CA LYS A 138 -23.07 -12.84 -24.88
C LYS A 138 -22.12 -12.98 -23.69
N LEU A 139 -22.53 -12.50 -22.51
CA LEU A 139 -21.73 -12.63 -21.29
C LEU A 139 -21.60 -14.09 -20.85
N LYS A 140 -22.69 -14.86 -20.92
CA LYS A 140 -22.69 -16.30 -20.58
C LYS A 140 -21.87 -17.13 -21.57
N GLU A 141 -21.93 -16.82 -22.86
CA GLU A 141 -21.16 -17.50 -23.89
C GLU A 141 -19.65 -17.26 -23.72
N ASN A 142 -19.25 -16.01 -23.52
CA ASN A 142 -17.84 -15.67 -23.23
C ASN A 142 -17.35 -16.31 -21.93
N ALA A 143 -18.17 -16.35 -20.87
CA ALA A 143 -17.81 -17.02 -19.62
C ALA A 143 -17.61 -18.54 -19.80
N ALA A 144 -18.46 -19.19 -20.61
CA ALA A 144 -18.32 -20.60 -20.92
C ALA A 144 -17.06 -20.90 -21.75
N GLN A 145 -16.71 -20.03 -22.70
CA GLN A 145 -15.50 -20.15 -23.51
C GLN A 145 -14.23 -20.04 -22.64
N LEU A 146 -14.15 -19.02 -21.77
CA LEU A 146 -13.01 -18.84 -20.86
C LEU A 146 -12.89 -19.99 -19.84
N THR A 147 -14.00 -20.62 -19.47
CA THR A 147 -13.98 -21.79 -18.58
C THR A 147 -13.47 -23.05 -19.30
N ARG A 148 -13.73 -23.20 -20.60
CA ARG A 148 -13.16 -24.28 -21.42
C ARG A 148 -11.67 -24.07 -21.66
N GLU A 149 -11.23 -22.84 -21.91
CA GLU A 149 -9.80 -22.54 -22.11
C GLU A 149 -8.95 -22.70 -20.83
N ARG A 150 -9.59 -22.71 -19.66
CA ARG A 150 -8.93 -22.92 -18.37
C ARG A 150 -8.75 -24.39 -17.97
N LYS A 151 -9.24 -25.35 -18.75
CA LYS A 151 -9.15 -26.78 -18.46
C LYS A 151 -8.27 -27.50 -19.48
#